data_AF-A0AAV0D604-F1
#
_entry.id   AF-A0AAV0D604-F1
#
_cell.length_a   1.000
_cell.length_b   1.000
_cell.length_c   1.000
_cell.angle_alpha   90.00
_cell.angle_beta   90.00
_cell.angle_gamma   90.00
#
_symmetry.space_group_name_H-M   'P 1'
#
loop_
_entity.id
_entity.type
_entity.pdbx_description
1 polymer ?
#
loop_
_entity_poly.entity_id
_entity_poly.type
_entity_poly.pdbx_seq_one_letter_code
_entity_poly.pdbx_strand_id
1 'polypeptide(L)'
;MAPHTKILAAYAKSGRASCKKCSNAIEASSLRLALVTKDPRGYDITKWHHFECFTVSPDLLPSAELISGFSSLKDSDKERLKKLISEALEDKEEVSDKDESEKNKKEKRKIADIQETDVEENTEPEEDKIKKAKVSDNEESAKNQRGKRKLADVQETDGKEDTDAEEDRIKRKKSSVSVKELELEMAFSITDVKSHYKGAKLLPKWKAFQTAIYLERDEGTIDSEKIAAFDFDGCLAKTFVKRIGAEAWSLMYPSIPEKLQSLYNDGYKLVIFTNESNIDRWKNKRQTAVDSKIGRLEGFIKLVKVPIQVFIACGSSANTADPFRKPKIGMWSLLKQHFNSGLPIDMDKSFYVGDAAGRKNDHSSADIEFAKAIGLKFYVPEEFFPV
;
A
#
# COMPACT_ATOMS: atom_id res chain seq x y z
N MET A 1 -23.13 0.82 4.02
CA MET A 1 -23.93 0.92 2.78
C MET A 1 -23.01 1.33 1.64
N ALA A 2 -23.16 0.76 0.44
CA ALA A 2 -22.38 1.18 -0.72
C ALA A 2 -22.82 2.58 -1.20
N PRO A 3 -21.91 3.42 -1.74
CA PRO A 3 -22.28 4.72 -2.28
C PRO A 3 -23.03 4.56 -3.60
N HIS A 4 -24.36 4.69 -3.57
CA HIS A 4 -25.22 4.69 -4.76
C HIS A 4 -24.79 5.77 -5.75
N THR A 5 -24.02 5.37 -6.77
CA THR A 5 -23.61 6.22 -7.87
C THR A 5 -24.74 6.24 -8.90
N LYS A 6 -25.29 7.41 -9.20
CA LYS A 6 -26.38 7.55 -10.18
C LYS A 6 -25.81 8.08 -11.50
N ILE A 7 -26.31 7.56 -12.63
CA ILE A 7 -26.01 8.09 -13.96
C ILE A 7 -27.09 9.12 -14.34
N LEU A 8 -26.65 10.26 -14.87
CA LEU A 8 -27.48 11.38 -15.31
C LEU A 8 -27.16 11.74 -16.76
N ALA A 9 -28.15 11.72 -17.64
CA ALA A 9 -28.06 12.17 -19.03
C ALA A 9 -28.78 13.51 -19.21
N ALA A 10 -28.17 14.46 -19.92
CA ALA A 10 -28.78 15.75 -20.24
C ALA A 10 -28.07 16.45 -21.40
N TYR A 11 -28.77 17.38 -22.06
CA TYR A 11 -28.12 18.37 -22.92
C TYR A 11 -27.43 19.49 -22.11
N ALA A 12 -26.32 19.99 -22.64
CA ALA A 12 -25.49 20.98 -21.98
C ALA A 12 -26.11 22.40 -22.01
N LYS A 13 -26.70 22.84 -20.89
CA LYS A 13 -27.31 24.20 -20.76
C LYS A 13 -26.36 25.39 -21.06
N SER A 14 -25.04 25.19 -21.05
CA SER A 14 -24.04 26.17 -21.51
C SER A 14 -22.66 25.51 -21.65
N GLY A 15 -21.78 26.08 -22.46
CA GLY A 15 -20.40 25.60 -22.71
C GLY A 15 -19.43 25.62 -21.51
N ARG A 16 -19.91 25.94 -20.30
CA ARG A 16 -19.09 26.15 -19.09
C ARG A 16 -18.69 24.87 -18.36
N ALA A 17 -19.17 23.71 -18.79
CA ALA A 17 -18.81 22.43 -18.18
C ALA A 17 -17.59 21.81 -18.89
N SER A 18 -16.63 21.29 -18.13
CA SER A 18 -15.49 20.53 -18.68
C SER A 18 -15.62 19.04 -18.39
N CYS A 19 -15.34 18.22 -19.41
CA CYS A 19 -15.40 16.76 -19.37
C CYS A 19 -14.31 16.17 -18.47
N LYS A 20 -14.65 15.20 -17.61
CA LYS A 20 -13.68 14.63 -16.66
C LYS A 20 -12.71 13.59 -17.27
N LYS A 21 -12.95 13.09 -18.48
CA LYS A 21 -11.99 12.27 -19.25
C LYS A 21 -11.00 13.15 -20.02
N CYS A 22 -11.44 13.86 -21.06
CA CYS A 22 -10.56 14.63 -21.95
C CYS A 22 -10.21 16.05 -21.47
N SER A 23 -10.81 16.55 -20.38
CA SER A 23 -10.67 17.93 -19.86
C SER A 23 -11.19 19.08 -20.76
N ASN A 24 -11.52 18.81 -22.02
CA ASN A 24 -12.08 19.80 -22.95
C ASN A 24 -13.48 20.30 -22.51
N ALA A 25 -13.87 21.47 -23.02
CA ALA A 25 -15.20 22.02 -22.82
C ALA A 25 -16.29 21.15 -23.47
N ILE A 26 -17.44 21.04 -22.80
CA ILE A 26 -18.64 20.38 -23.31
C ILE A 26 -19.54 21.49 -23.86
N GLU A 27 -19.65 21.55 -25.18
CA GLU A 27 -20.35 22.62 -25.92
C GLU A 27 -21.81 22.77 -25.52
N ALA A 28 -22.38 23.98 -25.67
CA ALA A 28 -23.80 24.20 -25.41
C ALA A 28 -24.68 23.31 -26.32
N SER A 29 -25.81 22.85 -25.80
CA SER A 29 -26.75 21.93 -26.47
C SER A 29 -26.20 20.54 -26.86
N SER A 30 -24.91 20.25 -26.65
CA SER A 30 -24.36 18.90 -26.83
C SER A 30 -24.89 17.89 -25.80
N LEU A 31 -24.96 16.62 -26.18
CA LEU A 31 -25.32 15.52 -25.27
C LEU A 31 -24.16 15.24 -24.30
N ARG A 32 -24.49 15.09 -23.02
CA ARG A 32 -23.50 14.77 -21.98
C ARG A 32 -24.05 13.84 -20.91
N LEU A 33 -23.14 13.05 -20.35
CA LEU A 33 -23.41 12.06 -19.31
C LEU A 33 -22.64 12.44 -18.04
N ALA A 34 -23.19 12.10 -16.88
CA ALA A 34 -22.52 12.34 -15.61
C ALA A 34 -22.70 11.20 -14.61
N LEU A 35 -21.63 10.95 -13.86
CA LEU A 35 -21.69 10.21 -12.59
C LEU A 35 -22.05 11.20 -11.48
N VAL A 36 -23.10 10.90 -10.72
CA VAL A 36 -23.53 11.63 -9.54
C VAL A 36 -23.18 10.80 -8.31
N THR A 37 -22.31 11.35 -7.46
CA THR A 37 -21.80 10.72 -6.23
C THR A 37 -21.96 11.67 -5.06
N LYS A 38 -22.37 11.20 -3.88
CA LYS A 38 -22.48 12.07 -2.69
C LYS A 38 -21.11 12.40 -2.09
N ASP A 39 -20.97 13.64 -1.61
CA ASP A 39 -19.85 14.07 -0.77
C ASP A 39 -20.03 13.58 0.69
N PRO A 40 -19.01 13.69 1.56
CA PRO A 40 -19.11 13.26 2.97
C PRO A 40 -20.15 14.03 3.82
N ARG A 41 -20.77 15.09 3.29
CA ARG A 41 -21.85 15.85 3.93
C ARG A 41 -23.22 15.56 3.28
N GLY A 42 -23.27 14.62 2.34
CA GLY A 42 -24.50 14.15 1.69
C GLY A 42 -24.89 14.90 0.40
N TYR A 43 -24.12 15.88 -0.05
CA TYR A 43 -24.44 16.69 -1.25
C TYR A 43 -24.01 15.98 -2.55
N ASP A 44 -24.79 16.14 -3.61
CA ASP A 44 -24.53 15.49 -4.90
C ASP A 44 -23.41 16.18 -5.70
N ILE A 45 -22.32 15.46 -6.00
CA ILE A 45 -21.24 15.88 -6.89
C ILE A 45 -21.48 15.30 -8.28
N THR A 46 -21.79 16.15 -9.26
CA THR A 46 -22.00 15.77 -10.67
C THR A 46 -20.71 15.84 -11.49
N LYS A 47 -20.18 14.69 -11.94
CA LYS A 47 -18.98 14.59 -12.80
C LYS A 47 -19.37 14.43 -14.28
N TRP A 48 -19.48 15.54 -15.00
CA TRP A 48 -19.85 15.56 -16.44
C TRP A 48 -18.75 15.07 -17.39
N HIS A 49 -19.16 14.43 -18.49
CA HIS A 49 -18.35 13.97 -19.62
C HIS A 49 -19.09 14.27 -20.94
N HIS A 50 -18.37 14.45 -22.06
CA HIS A 50 -19.00 14.26 -23.39
C HIS A 50 -19.56 12.84 -23.48
N PHE A 51 -20.57 12.63 -24.32
CA PHE A 51 -21.16 11.30 -24.55
C PHE A 51 -20.09 10.25 -24.92
N GLU A 52 -19.26 10.56 -25.92
CA GLU A 52 -18.15 9.75 -26.45
C GLU A 52 -16.98 9.63 -25.45
N CYS A 53 -17.00 10.44 -24.39
CA CYS A 53 -16.02 10.42 -23.31
C CYS A 53 -16.51 9.68 -22.05
N PHE A 54 -17.73 9.14 -22.03
CA PHE A 54 -18.26 8.42 -20.89
C PHE A 54 -17.90 6.94 -21.00
N THR A 55 -16.96 6.49 -20.17
CA THR A 55 -16.66 5.07 -20.01
C THR A 55 -17.69 4.47 -19.03
N VAL A 56 -18.56 3.61 -19.55
CA VAL A 56 -19.40 2.74 -18.73
C VAL A 56 -18.50 1.80 -17.93
N SER A 57 -18.84 1.57 -16.65
CA SER A 57 -18.25 0.49 -15.85
C SER A 57 -19.29 -0.62 -15.74
N PRO A 58 -18.96 -1.88 -16.08
CA PRO A 58 -19.89 -3.00 -16.02
C PRO A 58 -20.44 -3.34 -14.62
N ASP A 59 -19.96 -2.67 -13.56
CA ASP A 59 -20.39 -2.83 -12.17
C ASP A 59 -21.27 -1.67 -11.70
N LEU A 60 -21.51 -0.67 -12.57
CA LEU A 60 -22.31 0.54 -12.31
C LEU A 60 -23.47 0.70 -13.31
N LEU A 61 -23.86 -0.38 -13.99
CA LEU A 61 -24.94 -0.39 -14.99
C LEU A 61 -26.31 -0.74 -14.40
N PRO A 62 -27.22 0.23 -14.25
CA PRO A 62 -28.64 -0.02 -14.38
C PRO A 62 -29.06 -0.01 -15.87
N SER A 63 -30.26 -0.49 -16.19
CA SER A 63 -30.86 -0.34 -17.54
C SER A 63 -30.85 1.12 -18.00
N ALA A 64 -30.74 1.35 -19.32
CA ALA A 64 -30.75 2.69 -19.93
C ALA A 64 -31.96 3.55 -19.49
N GLU A 65 -33.10 2.91 -19.22
CA GLU A 65 -34.34 3.56 -18.79
C GLU A 65 -34.29 4.07 -17.34
N LEU A 66 -33.41 3.50 -16.51
CA LEU A 66 -33.14 3.93 -15.14
C LEU A 66 -32.11 5.07 -15.05
N ILE A 67 -31.52 5.49 -16.19
CA ILE A 67 -30.64 6.65 -16.24
C ILE A 67 -31.48 7.92 -16.07
N SER A 68 -31.13 8.72 -15.07
CA SER A 68 -31.85 9.96 -14.79
C SER A 68 -31.79 10.90 -15.99
N GLY A 69 -32.94 11.37 -16.46
CA GLY A 69 -33.05 12.27 -17.62
C GLY A 69 -33.17 11.59 -18.99
N PHE A 70 -33.10 10.25 -19.08
CA PHE A 70 -33.19 9.52 -20.36
C PHE A 70 -34.45 9.85 -21.18
N SER A 71 -35.61 9.93 -20.52
CA SER A 71 -36.89 10.27 -21.17
C SER A 71 -36.92 11.65 -21.84
N SER A 72 -36.07 12.57 -21.41
CA SER A 72 -35.96 13.94 -21.92
C SER A 72 -34.94 14.14 -23.06
N LEU A 73 -34.33 13.05 -23.55
CA LEU A 73 -33.44 13.07 -24.70
C LEU A 73 -34.23 13.03 -26.02
N LYS A 74 -33.61 13.44 -27.13
CA LYS A 74 -34.10 13.14 -28.49
C LYS A 74 -33.97 11.64 -28.75
N ASP A 75 -34.87 11.07 -29.53
CA ASP A 75 -34.91 9.62 -29.74
C ASP A 75 -33.64 9.09 -30.44
N SER A 76 -33.04 9.87 -31.35
CA SER A 76 -31.73 9.57 -31.93
C SER A 76 -30.61 9.43 -30.87
N ASP A 77 -30.68 10.21 -29.79
CA ASP A 77 -29.71 10.13 -28.69
C ASP A 77 -30.08 9.07 -27.64
N LYS A 78 -31.37 8.70 -27.53
CA LYS A 78 -31.81 7.54 -26.74
C LYS A 78 -31.24 6.25 -27.31
N GLU A 79 -31.36 6.03 -28.62
CA GLU A 79 -30.82 4.83 -29.28
C GLU A 79 -29.29 4.79 -29.24
N ARG A 80 -28.61 5.94 -29.38
CA ARG A 80 -27.15 6.02 -29.16
C ARG A 80 -26.78 5.58 -27.74
N LEU A 81 -27.50 6.05 -26.71
CA LEU A 81 -27.20 5.69 -25.33
C LEU A 81 -27.52 4.22 -25.01
N LYS A 82 -28.64 3.68 -25.53
CA LYS A 82 -28.95 2.24 -25.44
C LYS A 82 -27.83 1.39 -26.02
N LYS A 83 -27.39 1.71 -27.25
CA LYS A 83 -26.31 0.98 -27.93
C LYS A 83 -24.99 1.03 -27.15
N LEU A 84 -24.60 2.22 -26.66
CA LEU A 84 -23.39 2.38 -25.84
C LEU A 84 -23.45 1.59 -24.50
N ILE A 85 -24.65 1.19 -24.06
CA ILE A 85 -24.86 0.35 -22.87
C ILE A 85 -24.89 -1.14 -23.22
N SER A 86 -25.41 -1.53 -24.40
CA SER A 86 -25.37 -2.95 -24.83
C SER A 86 -23.95 -3.36 -25.22
N GLU A 87 -23.21 -2.54 -25.97
CA GLU A 87 -21.79 -2.77 -26.29
C GLU A 87 -20.97 -2.99 -25.00
N ALA A 88 -21.23 -2.20 -23.96
CA ALA A 88 -20.56 -2.31 -22.65
C ALA A 88 -21.08 -3.46 -21.74
N LEU A 89 -22.05 -4.25 -22.20
CA LEU A 89 -22.50 -5.51 -21.59
C LEU A 89 -22.01 -6.72 -22.40
N GLU A 90 -22.01 -6.62 -23.73
CA GLU A 90 -21.45 -7.61 -24.66
C GLU A 90 -19.94 -7.81 -24.40
N ASP A 91 -19.20 -6.72 -24.13
CA ASP A 91 -17.81 -6.73 -23.62
C ASP A 91 -17.60 -7.59 -22.35
N LYS A 92 -18.67 -7.92 -21.60
CA LYS A 92 -18.60 -8.70 -20.35
C LYS A 92 -18.67 -10.21 -20.61
N GLU A 93 -19.37 -10.65 -21.66
CA GLU A 93 -19.55 -12.08 -21.97
C GLU A 93 -18.36 -12.65 -22.76
N GLU A 94 -17.77 -11.86 -23.67
CA GLU A 94 -16.55 -12.27 -24.40
C GLU A 94 -15.33 -12.51 -23.48
N VAL A 95 -15.36 -12.04 -22.23
CA VAL A 95 -14.30 -12.27 -21.24
C VAL A 95 -14.53 -13.56 -20.44
N SER A 96 -15.78 -13.93 -20.14
CA SER A 96 -16.09 -15.17 -19.40
C SER A 96 -15.75 -16.44 -20.19
N ASP A 97 -16.10 -16.51 -21.47
CA ASP A 97 -15.87 -17.71 -22.31
C ASP A 97 -14.39 -18.06 -22.51
N LYS A 98 -13.50 -17.08 -22.36
CA LYS A 98 -12.05 -17.26 -22.49
C LYS A 98 -11.40 -17.82 -21.22
N ASP A 99 -12.00 -17.64 -20.04
CA ASP A 99 -11.44 -18.06 -18.75
C ASP A 99 -11.85 -19.50 -18.35
N GLU A 100 -12.93 -20.04 -18.94
CA GLU A 100 -13.36 -21.43 -18.75
C GLU A 100 -12.65 -22.42 -19.70
N SER A 101 -12.24 -21.95 -20.88
CA SER A 101 -11.65 -22.80 -21.93
C SER A 101 -10.17 -23.16 -21.71
N GLU A 102 -9.38 -22.36 -20.98
CA GLU A 102 -7.99 -22.72 -20.63
C GLU A 102 -7.88 -23.65 -19.41
N LYS A 103 -8.76 -23.52 -18.40
CA LYS A 103 -8.70 -24.38 -17.19
C LYS A 103 -8.95 -25.86 -17.52
N ASN A 104 -9.85 -26.15 -18.45
CA ASN A 104 -10.19 -27.52 -18.86
C ASN A 104 -9.11 -28.27 -19.67
N LYS A 105 -7.98 -27.63 -20.03
CA LYS A 105 -6.96 -28.23 -20.91
C LYS A 105 -5.76 -28.85 -20.18
N LYS A 106 -5.63 -28.65 -18.87
CA LYS A 106 -4.50 -29.18 -18.07
C LYS A 106 -4.82 -30.42 -17.22
N GLU A 107 -6.09 -30.79 -17.10
CA GLU A 107 -6.57 -31.88 -16.23
C GLU A 107 -7.24 -33.05 -16.99
N LYS A 108 -6.93 -33.21 -18.29
CA LYS A 108 -7.37 -34.35 -19.12
C LYS A 108 -6.21 -35.14 -19.75
N ARG A 109 -5.15 -35.40 -18.96
CA ARG A 109 -4.11 -36.40 -19.27
C ARG A 109 -3.56 -37.14 -18.03
N LYS A 110 -4.45 -37.68 -17.20
CA LYS A 110 -4.24 -38.86 -16.33
C LYS A 110 -5.52 -39.19 -15.56
N ILE A 111 -6.20 -40.26 -15.99
CA ILE A 111 -7.10 -41.18 -15.27
C ILE A 111 -7.88 -41.90 -16.37
N ALA A 112 -7.44 -43.12 -16.66
CA ALA A 112 -8.08 -44.11 -17.52
C ALA A 112 -7.41 -45.44 -17.17
N ASP A 113 -7.80 -46.00 -16.03
CA ASP A 113 -8.32 -47.37 -15.96
C ASP A 113 -8.83 -47.72 -14.54
N ILE A 114 -10.13 -48.00 -14.49
CA ILE A 114 -10.80 -49.08 -13.74
C ILE A 114 -10.34 -49.39 -12.30
N GLN A 115 -11.20 -49.13 -11.30
CA GLN A 115 -11.35 -50.01 -10.13
C GLN A 115 -12.67 -49.81 -9.35
N GLU A 116 -13.71 -50.50 -9.83
CA GLU A 116 -14.75 -51.19 -9.04
C GLU A 116 -14.91 -52.56 -9.75
N THR A 117 -15.15 -53.70 -9.12
CA THR A 117 -15.68 -54.02 -7.76
C THR A 117 -14.57 -54.57 -6.83
N ASP A 118 -14.80 -55.20 -5.66
CA ASP A 118 -15.57 -56.42 -5.35
C ASP A 118 -16.21 -56.43 -3.94
N VAL A 119 -17.21 -57.31 -3.77
CA VAL A 119 -17.78 -57.76 -2.49
C VAL A 119 -17.63 -59.29 -2.44
N GLU A 120 -17.33 -59.83 -1.25
CA GLU A 120 -17.45 -61.22 -0.73
C GLU A 120 -17.67 -62.37 -1.76
N GLU A 121 -16.95 -63.50 -1.70
CA GLU A 121 -16.91 -64.40 -0.53
C GLU A 121 -15.77 -65.47 -0.59
N ASN A 122 -15.51 -66.12 0.55
CA ASN A 122 -14.85 -67.41 0.81
C ASN A 122 -14.25 -68.26 -0.34
N THR A 123 -12.96 -68.66 -0.23
CA THR A 123 -12.54 -70.05 0.13
C THR A 123 -11.02 -70.24 0.28
N GLU A 124 -10.62 -71.07 1.27
CA GLU A 124 -9.32 -71.76 1.39
C GLU A 124 -9.32 -73.07 0.55
N PRO A 125 -8.23 -73.88 0.35
CA PRO A 125 -7.02 -74.01 1.20
C PRO A 125 -5.66 -74.36 0.52
N GLU A 126 -4.62 -74.64 1.35
CA GLU A 126 -3.42 -75.48 1.11
C GLU A 126 -2.39 -75.07 0.01
N GLU A 127 -1.10 -75.45 0.02
CA GLU A 127 -0.26 -76.16 1.01
C GLU A 127 1.24 -75.71 0.94
N ASP A 128 1.86 -75.49 2.10
CA ASP A 128 3.20 -75.95 2.55
C ASP A 128 4.56 -75.71 1.78
N LYS A 129 5.65 -75.77 2.58
CA LYS A 129 7.10 -76.03 2.29
C LYS A 129 8.00 -74.95 1.62
N ILE A 130 9.35 -74.94 1.80
CA ILE A 130 10.20 -75.10 3.03
C ILE A 130 11.71 -74.73 2.79
N LYS A 131 12.40 -74.16 3.81
CA LYS A 131 13.88 -74.16 4.11
C LYS A 131 14.95 -73.48 3.20
N LYS A 132 15.76 -72.63 3.87
CA LYS A 132 17.27 -72.52 3.88
C LYS A 132 18.02 -71.96 2.64
N ALA A 133 19.27 -71.46 2.73
CA ALA A 133 20.05 -70.79 3.82
C ALA A 133 21.49 -70.42 3.36
N LYS A 134 22.06 -69.30 3.88
CA LYS A 134 23.45 -69.07 4.42
C LYS A 134 23.72 -67.55 4.53
N VAL A 135 24.25 -67.00 5.66
CA VAL A 135 25.65 -66.98 6.17
C VAL A 135 26.58 -66.25 5.18
N SER A 136 27.33 -65.18 5.53
CA SER A 136 28.14 -64.90 6.74
C SER A 136 27.92 -63.47 7.34
N ASP A 137 27.94 -63.23 8.65
CA ASP A 137 29.09 -62.99 9.57
C ASP A 137 29.92 -61.71 9.26
N ASN A 138 30.39 -60.88 10.20
CA ASN A 138 30.06 -60.63 11.62
C ASN A 138 30.79 -59.34 12.10
N GLU A 139 30.32 -58.63 13.15
CA GLU A 139 31.11 -58.22 14.34
C GLU A 139 30.27 -57.44 15.39
N GLU A 140 30.73 -57.42 16.65
CA GLU A 140 29.93 -57.12 17.86
C GLU A 140 30.56 -56.06 18.78
N SER A 141 29.75 -55.13 19.33
CA SER A 141 29.68 -54.74 20.77
C SER A 141 28.72 -53.54 20.96
N ALA A 142 27.70 -53.46 21.83
CA ALA A 142 27.40 -54.04 23.17
C ALA A 142 28.22 -53.40 24.31
N LYS A 143 27.71 -53.02 25.51
CA LYS A 143 26.38 -52.97 26.20
C LYS A 143 26.33 -51.61 26.99
N ASN A 144 25.22 -50.89 27.27
CA ASN A 144 23.91 -51.16 27.90
C ASN A 144 23.91 -51.23 29.46
N GLN A 145 22.76 -50.87 30.09
CA GLN A 145 22.43 -50.70 31.53
C GLN A 145 22.91 -49.38 32.19
N ARG A 146 22.13 -48.56 32.95
CA ARG A 146 20.74 -48.52 33.51
C ARG A 146 20.54 -48.94 34.99
N GLY A 147 20.43 -47.94 35.88
CA GLY A 147 19.88 -48.03 37.25
C GLY A 147 20.87 -47.69 38.38
N LYS A 148 20.47 -47.41 39.63
CA LYS A 148 19.13 -47.22 40.24
C LYS A 148 19.30 -46.66 41.69
N ARG A 149 18.19 -46.27 42.37
CA ARG A 149 18.06 -45.93 43.83
C ARG A 149 18.53 -44.49 44.21
N LYS A 150 18.06 -43.77 45.23
CA LYS A 150 16.97 -43.70 46.27
C LYS A 150 17.59 -42.87 47.44
N LEU A 151 16.93 -42.17 48.37
CA LEU A 151 15.53 -41.83 48.74
C LEU A 151 15.56 -40.63 49.72
N ALA A 152 14.39 -40.03 50.01
CA ALA A 152 13.98 -39.44 51.32
C ALA A 152 14.62 -38.11 51.80
N ASP A 153 13.92 -37.22 52.52
CA ASP A 153 12.48 -37.04 52.87
C ASP A 153 12.25 -35.52 53.15
N VAL A 154 11.10 -34.83 53.06
CA VAL A 154 9.63 -35.10 53.19
C VAL A 154 9.03 -34.67 54.55
N GLN A 155 8.57 -33.39 54.61
CA GLN A 155 7.61 -32.74 55.54
C GLN A 155 7.35 -31.31 55.00
N GLU A 156 6.17 -30.81 54.60
CA GLU A 156 4.75 -31.20 54.78
C GLU A 156 4.18 -30.98 56.20
N THR A 157 2.95 -30.50 56.43
CA THR A 157 1.81 -30.08 55.53
C THR A 157 1.58 -28.54 55.58
N ASP A 158 0.55 -27.85 55.04
CA ASP A 158 -0.70 -28.16 54.28
C ASP A 158 -0.83 -27.12 53.11
N GLY A 159 -1.93 -26.67 52.47
CA GLY A 159 -3.40 -26.70 52.68
C GLY A 159 -3.97 -25.31 53.09
N LYS A 160 -5.08 -24.77 52.54
CA LYS A 160 -6.00 -25.13 51.42
C LYS A 160 -6.38 -23.85 50.63
N GLU A 161 -6.42 -23.88 49.29
CA GLU A 161 -7.61 -24.06 48.41
C GLU A 161 -8.71 -22.97 48.64
N ASP A 162 -9.31 -22.33 47.62
CA ASP A 162 -9.68 -22.83 46.27
C ASP A 162 -9.41 -21.89 45.07
N THR A 163 -9.84 -22.35 43.90
CA THR A 163 -9.61 -21.95 42.49
C THR A 163 -10.35 -20.65 42.05
N ASP A 164 -10.29 -20.08 40.83
CA ASP A 164 -9.99 -20.58 39.47
C ASP A 164 -9.01 -19.69 38.66
N ALA A 165 -8.12 -20.31 37.87
CA ALA A 165 -7.15 -19.60 37.01
C ALA A 165 -6.61 -20.39 35.79
N GLU A 166 -7.44 -21.16 35.05
CA GLU A 166 -6.99 -21.90 33.84
C GLU A 166 -7.95 -21.71 32.65
N GLU A 167 -8.03 -20.51 32.06
CA GLU A 167 -8.69 -20.31 30.76
C GLU A 167 -8.06 -19.23 29.84
N ASP A 168 -6.72 -19.11 29.82
CA ASP A 168 -6.06 -18.24 28.81
C ASP A 168 -4.78 -18.78 28.16
N ARG A 169 -4.38 -20.03 28.48
CA ARG A 169 -3.16 -20.63 27.92
C ARG A 169 -3.29 -21.10 26.46
N ILE A 170 -4.50 -21.07 25.89
CA ILE A 170 -4.82 -21.54 24.52
C ILE A 170 -5.16 -20.39 23.54
N LYS A 171 -4.81 -19.13 23.84
CA LYS A 171 -4.92 -18.02 22.86
C LYS A 171 -3.61 -17.65 22.15
N ARG A 172 -2.44 -18.10 22.64
CA ARG A 172 -1.10 -17.78 22.07
C ARG A 172 -0.66 -18.62 20.85
N LYS A 173 -1.58 -19.05 19.98
CA LYS A 173 -1.26 -19.85 18.78
C LYS A 173 -2.03 -19.51 17.48
N LYS A 174 -2.71 -18.36 17.41
CA LYS A 174 -3.32 -17.82 16.16
C LYS A 174 -3.10 -16.32 15.98
N SER A 175 -1.84 -15.89 15.88
CA SER A 175 -1.50 -14.52 15.43
C SER A 175 -0.14 -14.43 14.73
N SER A 176 0.29 -15.51 14.07
CA SER A 176 1.52 -15.57 13.26
C SER A 176 1.19 -15.61 11.76
N VAL A 177 0.34 -14.68 11.30
CA VAL A 177 0.25 -14.37 9.86
C VAL A 177 1.58 -13.73 9.49
N SER A 178 2.37 -14.40 8.66
CA SER A 178 3.75 -14.00 8.40
C SER A 178 3.81 -12.71 7.58
N VAL A 179 4.65 -11.77 8.01
CA VAL A 179 4.91 -10.47 7.33
C VAL A 179 5.27 -10.61 5.84
N LYS A 180 5.75 -11.79 5.43
CA LYS A 180 5.98 -12.20 4.03
C LYS A 180 4.81 -11.93 3.08
N GLU A 181 3.58 -11.90 3.56
CA GLU A 181 2.37 -11.81 2.71
C GLU A 181 1.98 -10.36 2.34
N LEU A 182 2.77 -9.36 2.77
CA LEU A 182 2.62 -7.95 2.37
C LEU A 182 3.86 -7.36 1.66
N GLU A 183 4.91 -8.15 1.42
CA GLU A 183 5.98 -7.77 0.50
C GLU A 183 5.53 -7.98 -0.95
N LEU A 184 4.56 -7.16 -1.38
CA LEU A 184 4.36 -6.86 -2.79
C LEU A 184 5.65 -6.19 -3.27
N GLU A 185 6.52 -6.92 -3.96
CA GLU A 185 7.75 -6.38 -4.53
C GLU A 185 7.40 -5.26 -5.51
N MET A 186 7.56 -4.01 -5.04
CA MET A 186 7.46 -2.83 -5.86
C MET A 186 8.70 -2.79 -6.75
N ALA A 187 8.69 -3.55 -7.83
CA ALA A 187 9.81 -3.77 -8.75
C ALA A 187 10.39 -2.44 -9.25
N PHE A 188 11.38 -1.92 -8.52
CA PHE A 188 12.06 -0.67 -8.78
C PHE A 188 13.08 -0.90 -9.89
N SER A 189 12.61 -0.89 -11.14
CA SER A 189 13.52 -0.85 -12.26
C SER A 189 14.17 0.52 -12.37
N ILE A 190 15.49 0.55 -12.48
CA ILE A 190 16.24 1.77 -12.81
C ILE A 190 15.83 2.36 -14.18
N THR A 191 15.21 1.56 -15.05
CA THR A 191 14.64 2.03 -16.34
C THR A 191 13.40 2.93 -16.18
N ASP A 192 12.69 2.82 -15.06
CA ASP A 192 11.48 3.60 -14.80
C ASP A 192 11.77 4.94 -14.10
N VAL A 193 13.01 5.13 -13.68
CA VAL A 193 13.52 6.33 -13.02
C VAL A 193 13.65 7.47 -14.04
N LYS A 194 13.07 8.63 -13.72
CA LYS A 194 12.92 9.76 -14.65
C LYS A 194 13.46 11.06 -14.06
N SER A 195 14.17 11.83 -14.88
CA SER A 195 14.62 13.21 -14.57
C SER A 195 13.49 14.26 -14.62
N HIS A 196 12.24 13.82 -14.77
CA HIS A 196 11.06 14.67 -14.87
C HIS A 196 9.84 13.97 -14.25
N TYR A 197 9.00 14.72 -13.53
CA TYR A 197 7.74 14.23 -12.96
C TYR A 197 6.55 14.76 -13.76
N LYS A 198 5.93 13.90 -14.57
CA LYS A 198 4.70 14.20 -15.36
C LYS A 198 4.80 15.56 -16.10
N GLY A 199 5.91 15.75 -16.81
CA GLY A 199 6.21 16.95 -17.61
C GLY A 199 6.94 18.08 -16.87
N ALA A 200 7.02 18.07 -15.54
CA ALA A 200 7.87 19.01 -14.81
C ALA A 200 9.31 18.50 -14.71
N LYS A 201 10.29 19.35 -15.05
CA LYS A 201 11.72 19.08 -14.92
C LYS A 201 12.13 19.02 -13.45
N LEU A 202 12.99 18.08 -13.09
CA LEU A 202 13.61 18.00 -11.76
C LEU A 202 15.03 18.61 -11.78
N LEU A 203 15.53 18.99 -10.60
CA LEU A 203 16.95 19.35 -10.43
C LEU A 203 17.82 18.08 -10.56
N PRO A 204 19.12 18.16 -10.90
CA PRO A 204 19.89 17.02 -11.42
C PRO A 204 19.89 15.75 -10.54
N LYS A 205 19.96 15.91 -9.22
CA LYS A 205 19.95 14.81 -8.24
C LYS A 205 18.54 14.32 -7.87
N TRP A 206 17.48 15.03 -8.26
CA TRP A 206 16.12 14.64 -7.97
C TRP A 206 15.55 13.81 -9.11
N LYS A 207 14.93 12.67 -8.78
CA LYS A 207 14.36 11.73 -9.73
C LYS A 207 12.91 11.41 -9.38
N ALA A 208 12.15 10.98 -10.38
CA ALA A 208 10.79 10.47 -10.25
C ALA A 208 10.77 8.95 -10.46
N PHE A 209 9.98 8.24 -9.66
CA PHE A 209 9.60 6.85 -9.89
C PHE A 209 8.10 6.70 -9.61
N GLN A 210 7.34 6.25 -10.61
CA GLN A 210 5.87 6.16 -10.55
C GLN A 210 5.20 7.47 -10.06
N THR A 211 4.63 7.48 -8.85
CA THR A 211 4.00 8.63 -8.19
C THR A 211 4.89 9.35 -7.17
N ALA A 212 6.08 8.82 -6.87
CA ALA A 212 7.06 9.43 -5.98
C ALA A 212 8.09 10.31 -6.72
N ILE A 213 8.62 11.30 -6.01
CA ILE A 213 9.89 11.99 -6.31
C ILE A 213 10.85 11.70 -5.14
N TYR A 214 12.14 11.52 -5.42
CA TYR A 214 13.17 11.34 -4.39
C TYR A 214 14.47 12.06 -4.75
N LEU A 215 15.30 12.31 -3.74
CA LEU A 215 16.68 12.77 -3.88
C LEU A 215 17.61 11.57 -4.02
N GLU A 216 18.48 11.52 -5.02
CA GLU A 216 19.54 10.51 -5.11
C GLU A 216 20.55 10.65 -3.98
N ARG A 217 21.29 9.57 -3.69
CA ARG A 217 22.30 9.57 -2.63
C ARG A 217 23.41 10.55 -2.98
N ASP A 218 23.71 11.45 -2.05
CA ASP A 218 24.92 12.27 -2.11
C ASP A 218 26.15 11.44 -1.70
N GLU A 219 27.31 11.79 -2.24
CA GLU A 219 28.61 11.32 -1.72
C GLU A 219 28.70 11.67 -0.22
N GLY A 220 28.87 10.67 0.63
CA GLY A 220 28.78 10.80 2.09
C GLY A 220 27.41 10.46 2.72
N THR A 221 26.40 10.05 1.93
CA THR A 221 25.16 9.48 2.47
C THR A 221 25.43 8.08 3.02
N ILE A 222 25.60 7.97 4.34
CA ILE A 222 25.85 6.69 5.02
C ILE A 222 24.55 5.88 5.12
N ASP A 223 24.63 4.58 4.79
CA ASP A 223 23.56 3.61 5.05
C ASP A 223 23.70 3.07 6.49
N SER A 224 22.59 2.84 7.19
CA SER A 224 22.62 2.50 8.62
C SER A 224 21.50 1.55 9.01
N GLU A 225 21.75 0.74 10.03
CA GLU A 225 20.73 -0.05 10.72
C GLU A 225 19.75 0.85 11.49
N LYS A 226 20.16 2.08 11.85
CA LYS A 226 19.35 3.02 12.62
C LYS A 226 18.81 4.13 11.72
N ILE A 227 17.49 4.19 11.58
CA ILE A 227 16.80 5.21 10.79
C ILE A 227 16.11 6.22 11.72
N ALA A 228 16.46 7.50 11.56
CA ALA A 228 15.71 8.62 12.12
C ALA A 228 14.91 9.26 10.98
N ALA A 229 13.60 9.01 10.96
CA ALA A 229 12.73 9.43 9.87
C ALA A 229 11.72 10.50 10.31
N PHE A 230 11.37 11.42 9.40
CA PHE A 230 10.60 12.64 9.70
C PHE A 230 9.55 12.95 8.62
N ASP A 231 8.47 13.67 8.96
CA ASP A 231 7.76 14.52 7.99
C ASP A 231 8.51 15.86 7.81
N PHE A 232 8.04 16.72 6.91
CA PHE A 232 8.60 18.04 6.64
C PHE A 232 7.68 19.21 7.01
N ASP A 233 6.41 19.22 6.61
CA ASP A 233 5.54 20.42 6.62
C ASP A 233 4.70 20.47 7.91
N GLY A 234 5.26 21.05 8.96
CA GLY A 234 4.70 21.05 10.32
C GLY A 234 5.54 20.26 11.33
N CYS A 235 6.38 19.35 10.83
CA CYS A 235 7.37 18.64 11.64
C CYS A 235 8.73 19.38 11.67
N LEU A 236 9.41 19.48 10.51
CA LEU A 236 10.74 20.08 10.43
C LEU A 236 10.72 21.56 10.01
N ALA A 237 9.79 21.91 9.11
CA ALA A 237 9.65 23.23 8.54
C ALA A 237 8.22 23.75 8.71
N LYS A 238 8.10 24.96 9.26
CA LYS A 238 6.87 25.74 9.26
C LYS A 238 6.69 26.37 7.88
N THR A 239 5.89 25.73 7.04
CA THR A 239 5.63 26.20 5.67
C THR A 239 4.30 26.96 5.59
N PHE A 240 4.30 28.05 4.82
CA PHE A 240 3.13 28.94 4.75
C PHE A 240 2.18 28.48 3.64
N VAL A 241 1.06 27.83 3.98
CA VAL A 241 0.03 27.39 3.00
C VAL A 241 -0.45 28.52 2.05
N LYS A 242 -0.32 29.79 2.46
CA LYS A 242 -0.66 30.99 1.67
C LYS A 242 0.50 31.60 0.86
N ARG A 243 1.76 31.16 1.03
CA ARG A 243 2.92 31.63 0.27
C ARG A 243 3.56 30.47 -0.50
N ILE A 244 3.71 30.62 -1.81
CA ILE A 244 4.32 29.62 -2.70
C ILE A 244 5.70 30.16 -3.11
N GLY A 245 6.71 29.30 -3.07
CA GLY A 245 8.10 29.63 -3.37
C GLY A 245 9.08 28.63 -2.75
N ALA A 246 10.35 28.65 -3.18
CA ALA A 246 11.43 27.90 -2.55
C ALA A 246 11.65 28.38 -1.11
N GLU A 247 11.78 29.69 -0.92
CA GLU A 247 12.03 30.34 0.39
C GLU A 247 10.76 30.54 1.25
N ALA A 248 9.65 29.84 0.95
CA ALA A 248 8.35 30.05 1.61
C ALA A 248 8.21 29.27 2.95
N TRP A 249 9.29 29.17 3.72
CA TRP A 249 9.42 28.34 4.91
C TRP A 249 10.24 29.00 6.02
N SER A 250 10.23 28.37 7.18
CA SER A 250 11.10 28.64 8.34
C SER A 250 11.25 27.33 9.13
N LEU A 251 12.25 27.21 10.01
CA LEU A 251 12.31 26.07 10.95
C LEU A 251 11.03 25.99 11.79
N MET A 252 10.62 24.78 12.16
CA MET A 252 9.51 24.58 13.12
C MET A 252 9.96 24.89 14.55
N TYR A 253 11.16 24.41 14.95
CA TYR A 253 11.85 24.72 16.20
C TYR A 253 13.33 25.06 15.91
N PRO A 254 13.97 25.97 16.66
CA PRO A 254 15.34 26.40 16.36
C PRO A 254 16.39 25.31 16.64
N SER A 255 16.10 24.36 17.53
CA SER A 255 16.97 23.23 17.90
C SER A 255 17.13 22.16 16.81
N ILE A 256 16.29 22.16 15.78
CA ILE A 256 16.24 21.11 14.74
C ILE A 256 17.61 20.83 14.08
N PRO A 257 18.41 21.82 13.66
CA PRO A 257 19.69 21.58 13.01
C PRO A 257 20.67 20.83 13.92
N GLU A 258 20.80 21.26 15.17
CA GLU A 258 21.68 20.64 16.16
C GLU A 258 21.20 19.23 16.54
N LYS A 259 19.87 19.05 16.68
CA LYS A 259 19.27 17.73 16.97
C LYS A 259 19.48 16.73 15.83
N LEU A 260 19.36 17.16 14.57
CA LEU A 260 19.64 16.32 13.40
C LEU A 260 21.12 16.04 13.23
N GLN A 261 22.01 17.02 13.49
CA GLN A 261 23.46 16.81 13.51
C GLN A 261 23.89 15.81 14.59
N SER A 262 23.32 15.89 15.80
CA SER A 262 23.53 14.90 16.87
C SER A 262 23.15 13.50 16.38
N LEU A 263 21.93 13.32 15.85
CA LEU A 263 21.47 12.02 15.37
C LEU A 263 22.37 11.45 14.26
N TYR A 264 22.83 12.29 13.32
CA TYR A 264 23.77 11.86 12.29
C TYR A 264 25.12 11.42 12.88
N ASN A 265 25.67 12.17 13.84
CA ASN A 265 26.90 11.83 14.54
C ASN A 265 26.74 10.57 15.42
N ASP A 266 25.55 10.35 15.98
CA ASP A 266 25.16 9.13 16.69
C ASP A 266 25.01 7.93 15.72
N GLY A 267 25.18 8.12 14.41
CA GLY A 267 25.13 7.06 13.39
C GLY A 267 23.72 6.72 12.89
N TYR A 268 22.75 7.64 13.02
CA TYR A 268 21.45 7.49 12.36
C TYR A 268 21.51 7.97 10.91
N LYS A 269 20.89 7.20 10.01
CA LYS A 269 20.53 7.71 8.69
C LYS A 269 19.30 8.60 8.82
N LEU A 270 19.42 9.85 8.38
CA LEU A 270 18.33 10.82 8.39
C LEU A 270 17.47 10.68 7.13
N VAL A 271 16.14 10.59 7.29
CA VAL A 271 15.21 10.41 6.17
C VAL A 271 13.99 11.32 6.29
N ILE A 272 13.57 11.96 5.19
CA ILE A 272 12.30 12.73 5.12
C ILE A 272 11.31 11.99 4.22
N PHE A 273 10.10 11.78 4.74
CA PHE A 273 8.95 11.19 4.04
C PHE A 273 7.79 12.20 4.05
N THR A 274 7.47 12.83 2.92
CA THR A 274 6.47 13.93 2.86
C THR A 274 5.41 13.78 1.76
N ASN A 275 4.22 14.33 1.97
CA ASN A 275 2.96 13.94 1.32
C ASN A 275 2.40 15.00 0.32
N GLU A 276 3.17 15.42 -0.68
CA GLU A 276 2.91 16.62 -1.53
C GLU A 276 1.87 16.45 -2.66
N SER A 277 0.58 16.34 -2.31
CA SER A 277 -0.51 16.16 -3.29
C SER A 277 -0.67 17.30 -4.31
N ASN A 278 -0.11 18.50 -4.05
CA ASN A 278 -0.26 19.65 -4.94
C ASN A 278 0.48 19.47 -6.27
N ILE A 279 1.57 18.69 -6.29
CA ILE A 279 2.35 18.39 -7.50
C ILE A 279 1.50 17.65 -8.54
N ASP A 280 0.67 16.67 -8.14
CA ASP A 280 -0.27 16.05 -9.07
C ASP A 280 -1.48 16.94 -9.38
N ARG A 281 -2.10 17.52 -8.34
CA ARG A 281 -3.35 18.28 -8.44
C ARG A 281 -3.21 19.50 -9.34
N TRP A 282 -2.11 20.25 -9.24
CA TRP A 282 -1.91 21.52 -9.94
C TRP A 282 -1.31 21.31 -11.34
N LYS A 283 -1.97 20.54 -12.21
CA LYS A 283 -1.48 20.17 -13.57
C LYS A 283 -0.78 21.33 -14.31
N ASN A 284 -1.42 22.51 -14.35
CA ASN A 284 -0.94 23.68 -15.10
C ASN A 284 0.07 24.56 -14.32
N LYS A 285 0.40 24.21 -13.07
CA LYS A 285 1.42 24.87 -12.24
C LYS A 285 2.39 23.86 -11.62
N ARG A 286 2.50 22.65 -12.21
CA ARG A 286 3.27 21.53 -11.63
C ARG A 286 4.74 21.88 -11.42
N GLN A 287 5.37 22.57 -12.38
CA GLN A 287 6.75 23.04 -12.24
C GLN A 287 6.88 23.91 -10.97
N THR A 288 6.10 24.98 -10.85
CA THR A 288 6.04 25.83 -9.64
C THR A 288 5.81 25.06 -8.32
N ALA A 289 5.01 23.99 -8.35
CA ALA A 289 4.78 23.14 -7.16
C ALA A 289 6.01 22.28 -6.82
N VAL A 290 6.65 21.70 -7.84
CA VAL A 290 7.92 20.96 -7.73
C VAL A 290 9.03 21.88 -7.25
N ASP A 291 9.24 23.02 -7.90
CA ASP A 291 10.26 24.03 -7.55
C ASP A 291 10.08 24.52 -6.11
N SER A 292 8.82 24.82 -5.71
CA SER A 292 8.50 25.27 -4.36
C SER A 292 8.69 24.19 -3.31
N LYS A 293 8.52 22.90 -3.62
CA LYS A 293 8.75 21.82 -2.65
C LYS A 293 10.22 21.47 -2.54
N ILE A 294 10.88 21.25 -3.68
CA ILE A 294 12.31 20.90 -3.76
C ILE A 294 13.17 22.04 -3.19
N GLY A 295 12.88 23.30 -3.53
CA GLY A 295 13.64 24.45 -3.03
C GLY A 295 13.61 24.59 -1.50
N ARG A 296 12.46 24.33 -0.84
CA ARG A 296 12.38 24.28 0.63
C ARG A 296 13.25 23.16 1.21
N LEU A 297 13.24 21.99 0.57
CA LEU A 297 13.97 20.81 1.03
C LEU A 297 15.49 21.00 0.86
N GLU A 298 15.95 21.52 -0.28
CA GLU A 298 17.37 21.85 -0.49
C GLU A 298 17.84 22.99 0.44
N GLY A 299 17.01 24.03 0.62
CA GLY A 299 17.27 25.10 1.59
C GLY A 299 17.39 24.59 3.03
N PHE A 300 16.52 23.66 3.43
CA PHE A 300 16.57 23.00 4.74
C PHE A 300 17.82 22.13 4.91
N ILE A 301 18.12 21.24 3.95
CA ILE A 301 19.32 20.38 4.00
C ILE A 301 20.59 21.23 4.09
N LYS A 302 20.68 22.30 3.28
CA LYS A 302 21.80 23.25 3.30
C LYS A 302 21.95 23.99 4.64
N LEU A 303 20.84 24.27 5.34
CA LEU A 303 20.85 24.88 6.67
C LEU A 303 21.30 23.86 7.74
N VAL A 304 20.83 22.61 7.64
CA VAL A 304 21.09 21.53 8.60
C VAL A 304 22.50 20.92 8.46
N LYS A 305 23.12 20.97 7.28
CA LYS A 305 24.53 20.62 7.01
C LYS A 305 24.94 19.15 7.27
N VAL A 306 23.98 18.23 7.33
CA VAL A 306 24.23 16.78 7.27
C VAL A 306 23.39 16.13 6.16
N PRO A 307 23.83 15.00 5.57
CA PRO A 307 23.08 14.30 4.51
C PRO A 307 21.70 13.85 5.00
N ILE A 308 20.67 14.08 4.18
CA ILE A 308 19.29 13.63 4.44
C ILE A 308 18.73 12.99 3.17
N GLN A 309 18.31 11.73 3.25
CA GLN A 309 17.60 11.04 2.17
C GLN A 309 16.15 11.54 2.11
N VAL A 310 15.64 11.94 0.94
CA VAL A 310 14.28 12.50 0.83
C VAL A 310 13.40 11.72 -0.13
N PHE A 311 12.15 11.48 0.27
CA PHE A 311 11.07 10.95 -0.57
C PHE A 311 9.81 11.82 -0.44
N ILE A 312 9.18 12.10 -1.58
CA ILE A 312 7.99 12.93 -1.73
C ILE A 312 6.91 12.11 -2.44
N ALA A 313 5.85 11.75 -1.73
CA ALA A 313 4.65 11.13 -2.31
C ALA A 313 3.78 12.21 -2.97
N CYS A 314 3.93 12.37 -4.28
CA CYS A 314 3.24 13.43 -5.04
C CYS A 314 1.78 13.08 -5.38
N GLY A 315 1.38 11.82 -5.27
CA GLY A 315 0.04 11.36 -5.63
C GLY A 315 -1.06 11.82 -4.66
N SER A 316 -2.28 11.74 -5.16
CA SER A 316 -3.50 12.11 -4.45
C SER A 316 -4.34 10.87 -4.16
N SER A 317 -4.88 10.78 -2.95
CA SER A 317 -5.80 9.71 -2.52
C SER A 317 -7.13 9.64 -3.31
N ALA A 318 -7.40 10.63 -4.18
CA ALA A 318 -8.72 10.83 -4.79
C ALA A 318 -9.03 9.99 -6.05
N ASN A 319 -8.04 9.37 -6.68
CA ASN A 319 -8.23 8.63 -7.96
C ASN A 319 -7.71 7.19 -7.95
N THR A 320 -6.62 6.92 -7.24
CA THR A 320 -6.13 5.59 -6.85
C THR A 320 -5.47 5.72 -5.49
N ALA A 321 -5.40 4.64 -4.72
CA ALA A 321 -4.77 4.64 -3.40
C ALA A 321 -3.23 4.58 -3.52
N ASP A 322 -2.61 5.69 -3.92
CA ASP A 322 -1.17 5.87 -4.18
C ASP A 322 -0.29 5.13 -3.14
N PRO A 323 0.49 4.10 -3.54
CA PRO A 323 1.23 3.25 -2.60
C PRO A 323 2.31 3.99 -1.81
N PHE A 324 2.83 5.10 -2.34
CA PHE A 324 3.84 5.91 -1.65
C PHE A 324 3.23 6.87 -0.63
N ARG A 325 1.93 7.19 -0.71
CA ARG A 325 1.30 8.21 0.12
C ARG A 325 1.06 7.70 1.54
N LYS A 326 1.70 8.34 2.54
CA LYS A 326 1.44 8.07 3.96
C LYS A 326 -0.06 8.15 4.24
N PRO A 327 -0.68 7.16 4.92
CA PRO A 327 -0.05 6.16 5.77
C PRO A 327 0.54 4.91 5.09
N LYS A 328 0.46 4.77 3.75
CA LYS A 328 1.03 3.61 3.05
C LYS A 328 2.55 3.62 3.06
N ILE A 329 3.14 2.43 3.12
CA ILE A 329 4.58 2.21 3.35
C ILE A 329 5.46 2.31 2.09
N GLY A 330 4.94 2.64 0.90
CA GLY A 330 5.69 2.51 -0.35
C GLY A 330 7.00 3.33 -0.42
N MET A 331 7.07 4.50 0.24
CA MET A 331 8.34 5.23 0.36
C MET A 331 9.33 4.54 1.30
N TRP A 332 8.85 3.86 2.36
CA TRP A 332 9.69 3.05 3.24
C TRP A 332 10.20 1.79 2.53
N SER A 333 9.38 1.15 1.70
CA SER A 333 9.83 0.05 0.83
C SER A 333 10.97 0.48 -0.07
N LEU A 334 10.87 1.64 -0.73
CA LEU A 334 11.98 2.22 -1.51
C LEU A 334 13.24 2.39 -0.65
N LEU A 335 13.14 3.00 0.55
CA LEU A 335 14.27 3.16 1.46
C LEU A 335 14.94 1.81 1.77
N LYS A 336 14.18 0.85 2.29
CA LYS A 336 14.64 -0.50 2.68
C LYS A 336 15.33 -1.22 1.52
N GLN A 337 14.71 -1.24 0.35
CA GLN A 337 15.11 -2.08 -0.77
C GLN A 337 16.21 -1.45 -1.64
N HIS A 338 16.24 -0.12 -1.79
CA HIS A 338 17.10 0.55 -2.79
C HIS A 338 17.98 1.69 -2.24
N PHE A 339 17.72 2.17 -1.02
CA PHE A 339 18.46 3.28 -0.39
C PHE A 339 18.97 2.94 1.02
N ASN A 340 19.24 1.66 1.32
CA ASN A 340 19.97 1.24 2.53
C ASN A 340 20.95 0.06 2.28
N SER A 341 21.30 -0.20 1.02
CA SER A 341 22.25 -1.24 0.57
C SER A 341 22.04 -2.65 1.16
N GLY A 342 20.78 -3.02 1.45
CA GLY A 342 20.44 -4.32 2.03
C GLY A 342 20.73 -4.47 3.52
N LEU A 343 21.21 -3.42 4.20
CA LEU A 343 21.42 -3.46 5.66
C LEU A 343 20.08 -3.62 6.38
N PRO A 344 19.96 -4.55 7.35
CA PRO A 344 18.75 -4.70 8.15
C PRO A 344 18.52 -3.44 8.98
N ILE A 345 17.26 -3.04 9.15
CA ILE A 345 16.90 -1.89 9.97
C ILE A 345 16.53 -2.38 11.37
N ASP A 346 17.21 -1.86 12.37
CA ASP A 346 16.90 -2.05 13.78
C ASP A 346 15.65 -1.23 14.14
N MET A 347 14.52 -1.91 14.25
CA MET A 347 13.22 -1.29 14.47
C MET A 347 13.04 -0.72 15.89
N ASP A 348 13.78 -1.24 16.88
CA ASP A 348 13.71 -0.78 18.28
C ASP A 348 14.51 0.51 18.49
N LYS A 349 15.61 0.68 17.75
CA LYS A 349 16.40 1.93 17.71
C LYS A 349 15.85 2.96 16.73
N SER A 350 15.14 2.54 15.68
CA SER A 350 14.61 3.44 14.63
C SER A 350 13.26 4.07 15.01
N PHE A 351 12.97 5.26 14.47
CA PHE A 351 11.74 6.00 14.80
C PHE A 351 11.23 6.91 13.68
N TYR A 352 9.98 7.34 13.81
CA TYR A 352 9.33 8.36 12.99
C TYR A 352 8.86 9.57 13.82
N VAL A 353 8.99 10.78 13.28
CA VAL A 353 8.49 12.02 13.89
C VAL A 353 7.61 12.78 12.89
N GLY A 354 6.40 13.19 13.28
CA GLY A 354 5.46 13.86 12.39
C GLY A 354 4.28 14.53 13.10
N ASP A 355 3.69 15.58 12.50
CA ASP A 355 2.59 16.33 13.12
C ASP A 355 1.23 15.64 12.98
N ALA A 356 1.08 14.74 11.99
CA ALA A 356 -0.17 14.05 11.71
C ALA A 356 -0.41 12.85 12.65
N ALA A 357 -0.55 13.15 13.94
CA ALA A 357 -0.73 12.18 15.02
C ALA A 357 -2.20 11.84 15.34
N GLY A 358 -3.17 12.39 14.58
CA GLY A 358 -4.60 12.10 14.74
C GLY A 358 -5.25 12.74 15.97
N ARG A 359 -4.59 13.71 16.61
CA ARG A 359 -5.09 14.47 17.75
C ARG A 359 -6.16 15.47 17.29
N LYS A 360 -6.95 16.01 18.23
CA LYS A 360 -8.13 16.86 17.96
C LYS A 360 -7.90 18.04 17.00
N ASN A 361 -6.70 18.59 16.95
CA ASN A 361 -6.33 19.75 16.12
C ASN A 361 -5.37 19.38 14.96
N ASP A 362 -4.96 18.11 14.83
CA ASP A 362 -4.06 17.68 13.76
C ASP A 362 -4.80 17.65 12.43
N HIS A 363 -4.07 17.89 11.34
CA HIS A 363 -4.64 17.92 10.00
C HIS A 363 -5.03 16.52 9.47
N SER A 364 -4.40 15.46 10.00
CA SER A 364 -4.69 14.05 9.74
C SER A 364 -4.00 13.13 10.77
N SER A 365 -4.17 11.81 10.62
CA SER A 365 -3.49 10.74 11.37
C SER A 365 -2.38 10.04 10.54
N ALA A 366 -1.98 10.62 9.41
CA ALA A 366 -1.17 9.93 8.40
C ALA A 366 0.25 9.54 8.88
N ASP A 367 0.80 10.20 9.89
CA ASP A 367 2.18 9.98 10.34
C ASP A 367 2.27 8.89 11.40
N ILE A 368 1.36 8.93 12.39
CA ILE A 368 1.24 7.87 13.39
C ILE A 368 0.80 6.55 12.75
N GLU A 369 -0.08 6.60 11.74
CA GLU A 369 -0.49 5.43 10.97
C GLU A 369 0.64 4.89 10.07
N PHE A 370 1.47 5.75 9.47
CA PHE A 370 2.66 5.34 8.72
C PHE A 370 3.68 4.64 9.62
N ALA A 371 4.01 5.25 10.76
CA ALA A 371 4.92 4.66 11.75
C ALA A 371 4.41 3.29 12.23
N LYS A 372 3.11 3.20 12.57
CA LYS A 372 2.46 1.96 13.00
C LYS A 372 2.41 0.89 11.91
N ALA A 373 2.22 1.26 10.65
CA ALA A 373 2.21 0.33 9.52
C ALA A 373 3.60 -0.26 9.21
N ILE A 374 4.67 0.45 9.58
CA ILE A 374 6.05 0.00 9.45
C ILE A 374 6.52 -0.77 10.70
N GLY A 375 6.00 -0.43 11.88
CA GLY A 375 6.50 -0.91 13.17
C GLY A 375 7.58 -0.01 13.78
N LEU A 376 7.64 1.28 13.41
CA LEU A 376 8.53 2.26 14.02
C LEU A 376 7.94 2.84 15.31
N LYS A 377 8.81 3.18 16.27
CA LYS A 377 8.43 4.07 17.38
C LYS A 377 8.06 5.45 16.84
N PHE A 378 7.00 6.06 17.37
CA PHE A 378 6.50 7.36 16.93
C PHE A 378 6.70 8.45 18.00
N TYR A 379 6.96 9.68 17.57
CA TYR A 379 7.01 10.88 18.41
C TYR A 379 6.32 12.06 17.69
N VAL A 380 5.81 13.04 18.44
CA VAL A 380 5.36 14.32 17.87
C VAL A 380 6.47 15.39 17.94
N PRO A 381 6.49 16.38 17.02
CA PRO A 381 7.59 17.35 16.91
C PRO A 381 7.89 18.12 18.21
N GLU A 382 6.85 18.55 18.92
CA GLU A 382 6.94 19.29 20.19
C GLU A 382 7.47 18.47 21.38
N GLU A 383 7.46 17.14 21.30
CA GLU A 383 8.08 16.26 22.30
C GLU A 383 9.52 15.89 21.93
N PHE A 384 9.87 15.94 20.64
CA PHE A 384 11.15 15.47 20.12
C PHE A 384 12.19 16.60 19.96
N PHE A 385 11.74 17.82 19.65
CA PHE A 385 12.57 19.00 19.46
C PHE A 385 12.32 20.02 20.60
N PRO A 386 13.33 20.35 21.43
CA PRO A 386 13.18 21.41 22.42
C PRO A 386 13.02 22.78 21.75
N VAL A 387 12.40 23.72 22.47
CA VAL A 387 12.18 25.11 22.03
C VAL A 387 13.45 25.93 22.12
#